data_AF-A0A2V5WTQ5-F1
#
_entry.id   AF-A0A2V5WTQ5-F1
#
_cell.length_a   1.000
_cell.length_b   1.000
_cell.length_c   1.000
_cell.angle_alpha   90.00
_cell.angle_beta   90.00
_cell.angle_gamma   90.00
#
_symmetry.space_group_name_H-M   'P 1'
#
loop_
_entity.id
_entity.type
_entity.pdbx_description
1 polymer ?
#
loop_
_entity_poly.entity_id
_entity_poly.type
_entity_poly.pdbx_seq_one_letter_code
_entity_poly.pdbx_strand_id
1 'polypeptide(L)' 'MKFGGVGSLNERKETGGTLVEHAIYQVKVDDLRKIAKAKEVKVDIAGSQRTIHREFKRENIEKFRTFILTHMGF' A
#
# COMPACT_ATOMS: atom_id res chain seq x y z
N MET A 1 -6.13 -26.80 5.84
CA MET A 1 -4.78 -26.20 5.78
C MET A 1 -4.73 -25.04 6.77
N LYS A 2 -3.81 -25.09 7.75
CA LYS A 2 -3.67 -24.09 8.83
C LYS A 2 -2.71 -22.99 8.38
N PHE A 3 -3.16 -21.74 8.31
CA PHE A 3 -2.29 -20.59 8.12
C PHE A 3 -1.71 -20.16 9.48
N GLY A 4 -0.51 -20.66 9.78
CA GLY A 4 0.24 -20.39 11.01
C GLY A 4 1.29 -19.30 10.84
N GLY A 5 0.89 -18.13 10.34
CA GLY A 5 1.76 -16.95 10.27
C GLY A 5 1.32 -15.92 11.30
N VAL A 6 1.81 -16.03 12.53
CA VAL A 6 1.78 -14.95 13.51
C VAL A 6 2.50 -13.75 12.88
N GLY A 7 1.78 -12.68 12.58
CA GLY A 7 2.35 -11.40 12.18
C GLY A 7 3.11 -10.78 13.35
N SER A 8 4.31 -11.31 13.62
CA SER A 8 5.18 -10.93 14.73
C SER A 8 6.38 -10.09 14.27
N LEU A 9 6.33 -9.50 13.07
CA LEU A 9 7.46 -8.76 12.51
C LEU A 9 7.30 -7.24 12.50
N ASN A 10 6.13 -6.71 12.84
CA ASN A 10 5.90 -5.26 12.84
C ASN A 10 5.62 -4.78 14.26
N GLU A 11 6.42 -3.82 14.73
CA GLU A 11 6.17 -3.11 15.99
C GLU A 11 4.81 -2.41 15.89
N ARG A 12 3.84 -2.89 16.65
CA ARG A 12 2.54 -2.23 16.82
C ARG A 12 2.69 -1.24 17.96
N LYS A 13 2.62 0.05 17.65
CA LYS A 13 2.56 1.10 18.67
C LYS A 13 1.14 1.63 18.74
N GLU A 14 0.50 1.45 19.89
CA GLU A 14 -0.82 2.00 20.16
C GLU A 14 -0.66 3.49 20.52
N THR A 15 -1.38 4.38 19.84
CA THR A 15 -1.43 5.80 20.21
C THR A 15 -2.89 6.25 20.15
N GLY A 16 -3.46 6.61 21.31
CA GLY A 16 -4.83 7.14 21.40
C GLY A 16 -5.92 6.20 20.90
N GLY A 17 -5.79 4.88 21.11
CA GLY A 17 -6.78 3.87 20.68
C GLY A 17 -6.73 3.53 19.18
N THR A 18 -5.75 4.05 18.44
CA THR A 18 -5.50 3.64 17.05
C THR A 18 -4.25 2.75 17.00
N LEU A 19 -4.41 1.54 16.47
CA LEU A 19 -3.30 0.64 16.14
C LEU A 19 -2.64 1.13 14.85
N VAL A 20 -1.43 1.67 14.98
CA VAL A 20 -0.60 2.03 13.83
C VAL A 20 0.36 0.88 13.58
N GLU A 21 0.14 0.14 12.50
CA GLU A 21 1.05 -0.90 12.02
C GLU A 21 2.03 -0.31 11.01
N HIS A 22 3.32 -0.32 11.34
CA HIS A 22 4.39 -0.02 10.37
C HIS A 22 4.78 -1.31 9.64
N ALA A 23 4.06 -1.63 8.57
CA ALA A 23 4.41 -2.71 7.66
C ALA A 23 5.14 -2.14 6.44
N ILE A 24 6.43 -2.43 6.31
CA ILE A 24 7.18 -2.13 5.08
C ILE A 24 7.00 -3.33 4.14
N TYR A 25 6.06 -3.21 3.21
CA TYR A 25 5.89 -4.21 2.16
C TYR A 25 6.97 -4.00 1.09
N GLN A 26 7.76 -5.04 0.84
CA GLN A 26 8.74 -5.01 -0.24
C GLN A 26 8.00 -4.87 -1.58
N VAL A 27 8.30 -3.81 -2.32
CA VAL A 27 7.72 -3.51 -3.63
C VAL A 27 8.81 -3.55 -4.68
N LYS A 28 8.54 -4.13 -5.85
CA LYS A 28 9.49 -4.10 -6.97
C LYS A 28 9.35 -2.79 -7.71
N VAL A 29 10.46 -2.32 -8.27
CA VAL A 29 10.50 -1.10 -9.10
C VAL A 29 9.48 -1.17 -10.24
N ASP A 30 9.32 -2.33 -10.86
CA ASP A 30 8.37 -2.54 -11.96
C ASP A 30 6.91 -2.34 -11.51
N ASP A 31 6.57 -2.72 -10.28
CA ASP A 31 5.22 -2.55 -9.75
C ASP A 31 4.91 -1.07 -9.55
N LEU A 32 5.87 -0.30 -9.04
CA LEU A 32 5.76 1.15 -8.91
C LEU A 32 5.58 1.83 -10.28
N ARG A 33 6.35 1.41 -11.29
CA ARG A 33 6.24 1.92 -12.66
C ARG A 33 4.89 1.58 -13.30
N LYS A 34 4.35 0.39 -13.05
CA LYS A 34 3.01 -0.01 -13.52
C LYS A 34 1.92 0.85 -12.90
N ILE A 35 1.96 1.08 -11.59
CA ILE A 35 0.99 1.93 -10.88
C ILE A 35 1.07 3.37 -11.38
N ALA A 36 2.27 3.92 -11.59
CA ALA A 36 2.45 5.28 -12.11
C ALA A 36 1.86 5.49 -13.52
N LYS A 37 1.84 4.44 -14.35
CA LYS A 37 1.26 4.46 -15.71
C LYS A 37 -0.24 4.13 -15.75
N ALA A 38 -0.84 3.71 -14.64
CA ALA A 38 -2.24 3.36 -14.59
C ALA A 38 -3.14 4.61 -14.76
N LYS A 39 -4.31 4.42 -15.36
CA LYS A 39 -5.35 5.46 -15.45
C LYS A 39 -6.15 5.61 -14.16
N GLU A 40 -6.29 4.52 -13.41
CA GLU A 40 -7.03 4.41 -12.17
C GLU A 40 -6.32 3.39 -11.28
N VAL A 41 -6.32 3.63 -9.95
CA VAL A 41 -5.72 2.73 -8.97
C VAL A 41 -6.74 2.46 -7.87
N LYS A 42 -7.19 1.20 -7.80
CA LYS A 42 -8.05 0.68 -6.73
C LYS A 42 -7.23 -0.19 -5.80
N VAL A 43 -7.53 -0.10 -4.51
CA VAL A 43 -6.85 -0.82 -3.44
C VAL A 43 -7.90 -1.57 -2.65
N ASP A 44 -7.81 -2.89 -2.70
CA ASP A 44 -8.64 -3.78 -1.91
C ASP A 44 -7.84 -4.24 -0.69
N ILE A 45 -8.30 -3.83 0.48
CA ILE A 45 -7.71 -4.21 1.76
C ILE A 45 -8.55 -5.37 2.30
N ALA A 46 -8.11 -6.59 2.06
CA ALA A 46 -8.75 -7.79 2.56
C ALA A 46 -8.40 -8.00 4.05
N GLY A 47 -9.38 -7.84 4.93
CA GLY A 47 -9.30 -8.22 6.34
C GLY A 47 -9.95 -9.58 6.61
N SER A 48 -9.78 -10.10 7.82
CA SER A 48 -10.34 -11.39 8.24
C SER A 48 -11.87 -11.45 8.21
N GLN A 49 -12.55 -10.30 8.36
CA GLN A 49 -14.02 -10.21 8.42
C GLN A 49 -14.63 -9.42 7.27
N ARG A 50 -13.88 -8.55 6.59
CA ARG A 50 -14.38 -7.72 5.48
C ARG A 50 -13.26 -7.25 4.56
N THR A 51 -13.62 -6.99 3.32
CA THR A 51 -12.77 -6.28 2.36
C THR A 51 -13.16 -4.82 2.32
N ILE A 52 -12.16 -3.93 2.41
CA ILE A 52 -12.35 -2.49 2.26
C ILE A 52 -11.82 -2.07 0.90
N HIS A 53 -12.67 -1.40 0.11
CA HIS A 53 -12.29 -0.84 -1.18
C HIS A 53 -11.88 0.62 -1.03
N ARG A 54 -10.72 0.98 -1.55
CA ARG A 54 -10.23 2.36 -1.64
C ARG A 54 -9.82 2.67 -3.07
N GLU A 55 -9.87 3.94 -3.41
CA GLU A 55 -9.44 4.42 -4.71
C GLU A 55 -8.50 5.61 -4.52
N PHE A 56 -7.48 5.68 -5.38
CA PHE A 56 -6.64 6.87 -5.44
C PHE A 56 -7.39 7.93 -6.23
N LYS A 57 -7.69 9.06 -5.58
CA LYS A 57 -8.11 10.26 -6.30
C LYS A 57 -7.07 10.60 -7.37
N ARG A 58 -7.54 11.13 -8.50
CA ARG A 58 -6.69 11.51 -9.63
C ARG A 58 -5.48 12.36 -9.22
N GLU A 59 -5.68 13.33 -8.34
CA GLU A 59 -4.61 14.19 -7.79
C GLU A 59 -3.49 13.39 -7.11
N ASN A 60 -3.84 12.31 -6.41
CA ASN A 60 -2.86 11.46 -5.73
C ASN A 60 -2.10 10.58 -6.72
N ILE A 61 -2.77 10.11 -7.79
CA ILE A 61 -2.11 9.36 -8.87
C ILE A 61 -1.08 10.25 -9.57
N GLU A 62 -1.43 11.51 -9.86
CA GLU A 62 -0.49 12.45 -10.49
C GLU A 62 0.70 12.77 -9.59
N LYS A 63 0.47 13.03 -8.29
CA LYS A 63 1.56 13.22 -7.32
C LYS A 63 2.48 11.99 -7.25
N PHE A 64 1.89 10.79 -7.24
CA PHE A 64 2.64 9.55 -7.23
C PHE A 64 3.46 9.36 -8.52
N ARG A 65 2.87 9.63 -9.68
CA ARG A 65 3.57 9.59 -10.97
C ARG A 65 4.77 10.54 -10.98
N THR A 66 4.58 11.78 -10.53
CA THR A 66 5.66 12.77 -10.42
C THR A 66 6.77 12.29 -9.48
N PHE A 67 6.42 11.70 -8.34
CA PHE A 67 7.40 11.14 -7.42
C PHE A 67 8.25 10.05 -8.09
N ILE A 68 7.62 9.08 -8.77
CA ILE A 68 8.33 8.01 -9.47
C ILE A 68 9.22 8.57 -10.59
N LEU A 69 8.72 9.55 -11.35
CA LEU A 69 9.47 10.23 -12.40
C LEU A 69 10.75 10.89 -11.88
N THR A 70 10.62 11.68 -10.83
CA THR A 70 11.73 12.46 -10.24
C THR A 70 12.80 11.56 -9.65
N HIS A 71 12.42 10.47 -8.98
CA HIS A 71 13.36 9.68 -8.18
C HIS A 71 13.85 8.38 -8.84
N MET A 72 13.14 7.87 -9.85
CA MET A 72 13.47 6.56 -10.43
C MET A 72 13.79 6.60 -11.92
N GLY A 73 13.46 7.70 -12.61
CA GLY A 73 13.56 7.77 -14.08
C GLY A 73 12.67 6.73 -14.78
N PHE A 74 12.36 6.96 -16.06
CA PHE A 74 11.60 5.97 -16.84
C PHE A 74 12.45 4.79 -17.29
#